data_AF-U4LK57-F1
#
_entry.id   AF-U4LK57-F1
#
_cell.length_a   1.000
_cell.length_b   1.000
_cell.length_c   1.000
_cell.angle_alpha   90.00
_cell.angle_beta   90.00
_cell.angle_gamma   90.00
#
_symmetry.space_group_name_H-M   'P 1'
#
loop_
_entity.id
_entity.type
_entity.pdbx_description
1 polymer ?
#
loop_
_entity_poly.entity_id
_entity_poly.type
_entity_poly.pdbx_seq_one_letter_code
_entity_poly.pdbx_strand_id
1 'polypeptide(L)'
;MLRAIPRLRAAKGSRRLFSTARLTKKQDVSELDCITTLPNGVRVATEALPGHFSGLGVYVNAGSRYETDKLRGCSHIIDRLAFKSTSTRSASSMLESLERLGGNMQCASSRESIMYQSAVFNTDVPSMLGILAETVLDPVITQSEVEEQLQTAAYEISEIWAKPELILPELLHSTAFQGNTLGNPLLCPEERLQHITADTIKEYRKQFYTPERMVVAFAGVEHDAALKLAQQYFGHLPPSPAPGILSSLLTPKQAAHYTGGLLTMPPSTVPTHLPSYFHLHLAFEGLPITDPDVYALAVLQTLLGGGGSFSAGGPGKGMYSRIYTNVLNHFGWIESAVTFNHSYTDSGLFGIAATCHPEAGHALINVLLKELQSTISGGYKGLDREEVERAKNQLRSSLLMNLESRMVELEDLGRQVQVYGRRVSAQEMSEEIKKLRVEDVRRVAERVLKGGVQNPGKGKGGPTVVVQGTEKAVQDMGDILGTVRAAKLGR
;
A
#
# COMPACT_ATOMS: atom_id res chain seq x y z
N MET A 1 -44.05 -51.59 54.84
CA MET A 1 -43.10 -52.49 54.15
C MET A 1 -43.60 -52.75 52.74
N LEU A 2 -42.68 -52.72 51.77
CA LEU A 2 -42.83 -53.13 50.37
C LEU A 2 -43.65 -52.25 49.41
N ARG A 3 -42.99 -51.98 48.28
CA ARG A 3 -43.35 -51.17 47.12
C ARG A 3 -44.55 -51.74 46.38
N ALA A 4 -45.36 -50.86 45.80
CA ALA A 4 -46.18 -51.17 44.64
C ALA A 4 -45.74 -50.25 43.49
N ILE A 5 -45.36 -50.86 42.37
CA ILE A 5 -45.34 -50.23 41.06
C ILE A 5 -46.57 -50.75 40.33
N PRO A 6 -47.36 -49.89 39.68
CA PRO A 6 -48.06 -50.27 38.48
C PRO A 6 -47.51 -49.51 37.27
N ARG A 7 -47.26 -50.26 36.20
CA ARG A 7 -47.00 -49.76 34.86
C ARG A 7 -48.25 -49.05 34.33
N LEU A 8 -48.08 -47.93 33.63
CA LEU A 8 -49.10 -47.36 32.75
C LEU A 8 -48.49 -46.81 31.47
N ARG A 9 -49.20 -47.09 30.37
CA ARG A 9 -48.85 -46.80 28.98
C ARG A 9 -49.69 -45.60 28.50
N ALA A 10 -49.00 -44.70 27.79
CA ALA A 10 -49.45 -43.70 26.82
C ALA A 10 -50.44 -42.59 27.23
N ALA A 11 -49.99 -41.33 27.13
CA ALA A 11 -50.84 -40.19 26.80
C ALA A 11 -50.13 -39.16 25.88
N LYS A 12 -50.93 -38.73 24.90
CA LYS A 12 -50.77 -37.83 23.74
C LYS A 12 -49.86 -36.60 23.88
N GLY A 13 -49.22 -36.28 22.75
CA GLY A 13 -48.27 -35.20 22.58
C GLY A 13 -48.83 -33.78 22.77
N SER A 14 -47.98 -32.96 23.38
CA SER A 14 -48.13 -31.51 23.47
C SER A 14 -47.38 -30.86 22.30
N ARG A 15 -48.09 -30.06 21.50
CA ARG A 15 -47.52 -29.21 20.44
C ARG A 15 -46.67 -28.13 21.11
N ARG A 16 -45.34 -28.21 20.99
CA ARG A 16 -44.45 -27.09 21.27
C ARG A 16 -44.60 -26.07 20.15
N LEU A 17 -45.13 -24.90 20.50
CA LEU A 17 -45.07 -23.69 19.68
C LEU A 17 -43.60 -23.28 19.57
N PHE A 18 -43.03 -23.40 18.37
CA PHE A 18 -41.74 -22.79 18.06
C PHE A 18 -41.95 -21.28 18.01
N SER A 19 -41.26 -20.53 18.85
CA SER A 19 -41.20 -19.08 18.74
C SER A 19 -40.49 -18.73 17.42
N THR A 20 -41.20 -18.10 16.50
CA THR A 20 -40.58 -17.43 15.36
C THR A 20 -39.91 -16.17 15.91
N ALA A 21 -38.64 -16.28 16.28
CA ALA A 21 -37.80 -15.09 16.40
C ALA A 21 -37.80 -14.43 15.02
N ARG A 22 -38.35 -13.22 14.93
CA ARG A 22 -38.06 -12.35 13.78
C ARG A 22 -36.55 -12.16 13.78
N LEU A 23 -35.87 -12.78 12.82
CA LEU A 23 -34.55 -12.36 12.40
C LEU A 23 -34.70 -10.89 11.99
N THR A 24 -34.34 -9.97 12.88
CA THR A 24 -33.95 -8.63 12.49
C THR A 24 -32.96 -8.82 11.34
N LYS A 25 -33.25 -8.24 10.18
CA LYS A 25 -32.27 -8.14 9.08
C LYS A 25 -30.96 -7.73 9.74
N LYS A 26 -29.96 -8.63 9.76
CA LYS A 26 -28.58 -8.17 9.98
C LYS A 26 -28.35 -7.21 8.83
N GLN A 27 -28.16 -5.93 9.17
CA GLN A 27 -27.68 -4.96 8.19
C GLN A 27 -26.43 -5.55 7.55
N ASP A 28 -26.31 -5.41 6.24
CA ASP A 28 -25.12 -5.88 5.53
C ASP A 28 -23.89 -5.19 6.14
N VAL A 29 -22.74 -5.84 6.18
CA VAL A 29 -21.51 -5.24 6.74
C VAL A 29 -21.16 -3.95 5.98
N SER A 30 -21.51 -3.88 4.69
CA SER A 30 -21.38 -2.66 3.87
C SER A 30 -22.34 -1.52 4.23
N GLU A 31 -23.39 -1.78 5.03
CA GLU A 31 -24.31 -0.74 5.54
C GLU A 31 -23.79 -0.08 6.83
N LEU A 32 -22.64 -0.52 7.37
CA LEU A 32 -22.00 0.05 8.56
C LEU A 32 -20.97 1.15 8.22
N ASP A 33 -20.71 1.35 6.93
CA ASP A 33 -19.78 2.37 6.44
C ASP A 33 -20.48 3.71 6.34
N CYS A 34 -20.05 4.67 7.16
CA CYS A 34 -20.61 6.02 7.17
C CYS A 34 -19.50 7.04 6.94
N ILE A 35 -19.74 7.96 5.99
CA ILE A 35 -18.84 9.05 5.67
C ILE A 35 -19.60 10.37 5.82
N THR A 36 -19.08 11.25 6.65
CA THR A 36 -19.62 12.61 6.84
C THR A 36 -18.49 13.62 6.71
N THR A 37 -18.73 14.70 5.97
CA THR A 37 -17.79 15.82 5.86
C THR A 37 -18.20 16.90 6.85
N LEU A 38 -17.30 17.26 7.77
CA LEU A 38 -17.49 18.39 8.69
C LEU A 38 -17.56 19.71 7.89
N PRO A 39 -18.18 20.78 8.43
CA PRO A 39 -18.31 22.06 7.73
C PRO A 39 -17.00 22.69 7.26
N ASN A 40 -15.88 22.33 7.91
CA ASN A 40 -14.55 22.81 7.56
C ASN A 40 -13.82 21.97 6.50
N GLY A 41 -14.40 20.84 6.06
CA GLY A 41 -13.85 19.98 5.00
C GLY A 41 -13.18 18.70 5.47
N VAL A 42 -12.98 18.50 6.78
CA VAL A 42 -12.48 17.22 7.31
C VAL A 42 -13.50 16.12 7.04
N ARG A 43 -13.05 15.01 6.45
CA ARG A 43 -13.89 13.83 6.23
C ARG A 43 -13.77 12.88 7.43
N VAL A 44 -14.90 12.42 7.94
CA VAL A 44 -14.98 11.44 9.02
C VAL A 44 -15.54 10.16 8.44
N ALA A 45 -14.76 9.09 8.50
CA ALA A 45 -15.13 7.78 7.97
C ALA A 45 -15.21 6.77 9.11
N THR A 46 -16.25 5.95 9.15
CA THR A 46 -16.40 4.94 10.19
C THR A 46 -16.87 3.62 9.63
N GLU A 47 -16.37 2.54 10.20
CA GLU A 47 -16.91 1.18 10.04
C GLU A 47 -17.18 0.63 11.45
N ALA A 48 -18.45 0.46 11.81
CA ALA A 48 -18.85 0.10 13.18
C ALA A 48 -18.80 -1.41 13.47
N LEU A 49 -17.67 -2.06 13.16
CA LEU A 49 -17.49 -3.50 13.40
C LEU A 49 -17.13 -3.82 14.87
N PRO A 50 -17.91 -4.68 15.56
CA PRO A 50 -17.68 -4.97 16.97
C PRO A 50 -16.32 -5.66 17.18
N GLY A 51 -15.65 -5.32 18.27
CA GLY A 51 -14.35 -5.89 18.63
C GLY A 51 -13.90 -5.46 20.02
N HIS A 52 -12.81 -6.07 20.51
CA HIS A 52 -12.19 -5.71 21.79
C HIS A 52 -11.34 -4.43 21.73
N PHE A 53 -10.94 -4.06 20.52
CA PHE A 53 -10.17 -2.86 20.22
C PHE A 53 -10.89 -2.04 19.16
N SER A 54 -10.58 -0.75 19.10
CA SER A 54 -10.98 0.18 18.05
C SER A 54 -9.73 0.72 17.35
N GLY A 55 -9.79 0.82 16.03
CA GLY A 55 -8.77 1.47 15.20
C GLY A 55 -9.11 2.94 15.01
N LEU A 56 -8.11 3.81 15.09
CA LEU A 56 -8.24 5.26 14.93
C LEU A 56 -7.12 5.75 14.03
N GLY A 57 -7.45 6.54 13.02
CA GLY A 57 -6.45 7.01 12.07
C GLY A 57 -6.73 8.42 11.55
N VAL A 58 -5.67 9.18 11.31
CA VAL A 58 -5.71 10.46 10.59
C VAL A 58 -4.83 10.33 9.36
N TYR A 59 -5.46 10.44 8.18
CA TYR A 59 -4.83 10.29 6.88
C TYR A 59 -4.75 11.66 6.22
N VAL A 60 -3.54 12.15 6.01
CA VAL A 60 -3.29 13.45 5.38
C VAL A 60 -2.87 13.20 3.93
N ASN A 61 -3.60 13.78 2.97
CA ASN A 61 -3.24 13.74 1.55
C ASN A 61 -2.00 14.63 1.33
N ALA A 62 -0.83 14.04 1.58
CA ALA A 62 0.50 14.61 1.60
C ALA A 62 1.50 13.46 1.39
N GLY A 63 2.76 13.75 1.11
CA GLY A 63 3.75 12.71 0.82
C GLY A 63 4.79 13.16 -0.19
N SER A 64 5.75 12.28 -0.49
CA SER A 64 6.91 12.64 -1.32
C SER A 64 6.52 13.12 -2.73
N ARG A 65 5.38 12.66 -3.26
CA ARG A 65 4.86 13.09 -4.56
C ARG A 65 4.65 14.60 -4.66
N TYR A 66 4.26 15.24 -3.55
CA TYR A 66 3.87 16.64 -3.53
C TYR A 66 5.04 17.57 -3.18
N GLU A 67 6.21 17.01 -2.86
CA GLU A 67 7.38 17.79 -2.50
C GLU A 67 7.93 18.58 -3.68
N THR A 68 8.34 19.80 -3.39
CA THR A 68 9.16 20.63 -4.28
C THR A 68 10.63 20.39 -3.98
N ASP A 69 11.55 20.90 -4.82
CA ASP A 69 12.99 20.81 -4.55
C ASP A 69 13.39 21.33 -3.15
N LYS A 70 12.69 22.35 -2.66
CA LYS A 70 12.89 22.89 -1.31
C LYS A 70 12.40 21.94 -0.22
N LEU A 71 11.26 21.28 -0.44
CA LEU A 71 10.60 20.42 0.54
C LEU A 71 10.98 18.94 0.41
N ARG A 72 11.88 18.62 -0.53
CA ARG A 72 12.31 17.25 -0.81
C ARG A 72 12.91 16.59 0.43
N GLY A 73 12.36 15.44 0.81
CA GLY A 73 12.71 14.67 1.99
C GLY A 73 11.91 15.01 3.26
N CYS A 74 11.10 16.06 3.25
CA CYS A 74 10.35 16.48 4.45
C CYS A 74 9.29 15.47 4.89
N SER A 75 8.67 14.73 3.97
CA SER A 75 7.66 13.70 4.32
C SER A 75 8.28 12.61 5.19
N HIS A 76 9.50 12.16 4.85
CA HIS A 76 10.25 11.18 5.64
C HIS A 76 10.59 11.71 7.03
N ILE A 77 11.01 12.97 7.14
CA ILE A 77 11.35 13.56 8.45
C ILE A 77 10.10 13.84 9.29
N ILE A 78 8.99 14.21 8.67
CA ILE A 78 7.70 14.41 9.37
C ILE A 78 7.17 13.12 9.96
N ASP A 79 7.34 12.01 9.26
CA ASP A 79 7.03 10.67 9.76
C ASP A 79 7.79 10.40 11.07
N ARG A 80 9.11 10.64 11.07
CA ARG A 80 10.00 10.49 12.22
C ARG A 80 9.70 11.47 13.37
N LEU A 81 9.14 12.63 13.06
CA LEU A 81 8.72 13.62 14.05
C LEU A 81 7.32 13.35 14.63
N ALA A 82 6.62 12.32 14.16
CA ALA A 82 5.35 11.93 14.75
C ALA A 82 5.51 11.63 16.26
N PHE A 83 4.52 12.03 17.05
CA PHE A 83 4.47 11.81 18.50
C PHE A 83 5.65 12.42 19.29
N LYS A 84 6.29 13.48 18.76
CA LYS A 84 7.23 14.34 19.50
C LYS A 84 6.47 15.43 20.29
N SER A 85 7.18 16.46 20.73
CA SER A 85 6.59 17.52 21.58
C SER A 85 5.43 18.25 20.89
N THR A 86 4.41 18.58 21.68
CA THR A 86 3.24 19.38 21.30
C THR A 86 3.12 20.57 22.24
N SER A 87 2.16 21.46 22.01
CA SER A 87 1.93 22.60 22.90
C SER A 87 1.53 22.20 24.33
N THR A 88 0.96 20.99 24.49
CA THR A 88 0.44 20.50 25.77
C THR A 88 1.32 19.43 26.42
N ARG A 89 2.15 18.72 25.64
CA ARG A 89 2.99 17.61 26.12
C ARG A 89 4.42 17.74 25.63
N SER A 90 5.38 17.51 26.52
CA SER A 90 6.76 17.21 26.12
C SER A 90 6.82 15.86 25.39
N ALA A 91 7.87 15.64 24.58
CA ALA A 91 8.10 14.34 23.94
C ALA A 91 8.12 13.17 24.94
N SER A 92 8.70 13.35 26.14
CA SER A 92 8.69 12.31 27.19
C SER A 92 7.29 12.01 27.73
N SER A 93 6.48 13.05 27.98
CA SER A 93 5.10 12.89 28.45
C SER A 93 4.19 12.30 27.36
N MET A 94 4.48 12.60 26.09
CA MET A 94 3.81 11.98 24.95
C MET A 94 4.04 10.47 24.93
N LEU A 95 5.30 10.03 25.04
CA LEU A 95 5.65 8.61 25.07
C LEU A 95 5.02 7.88 26.27
N GLU A 96 5.06 8.45 27.48
CA GLU A 96 4.40 7.86 28.66
C GLU A 96 2.88 7.72 28.44
N SER A 97 2.26 8.73 27.82
CA SER A 97 0.83 8.70 27.50
C SER A 97 0.51 7.57 26.52
N LEU A 98 1.33 7.40 25.47
CA LEU A 98 1.15 6.34 24.47
C LEU A 98 1.35 4.94 25.07
N GLU A 99 2.35 4.74 25.92
CA GLU A 99 2.58 3.47 26.61
C GLU A 99 1.39 3.11 27.53
N ARG A 100 0.82 4.10 28.21
CA ARG A 100 -0.37 3.88 29.07
C ARG A 100 -1.60 3.45 28.27
N LEU A 101 -1.69 3.81 26.99
CA LEU A 101 -2.76 3.41 26.07
C LEU A 101 -2.48 2.09 25.33
N GLY A 102 -1.38 1.40 25.68
CA GLY A 102 -1.02 0.08 25.12
C GLY A 102 0.04 0.11 24.02
N GLY A 103 0.57 1.29 23.67
CA GLY A 103 1.76 1.39 22.81
C GLY A 103 1.59 0.80 21.40
N ASN A 104 0.38 0.82 20.83
CA ASN A 104 0.12 0.37 19.46
C ASN A 104 -0.32 1.55 18.58
N MET A 105 0.67 2.27 18.07
CA MET A 105 0.57 3.45 17.22
C MET A 105 1.68 3.43 16.19
N GLN A 106 1.37 4.00 15.03
CA GLN A 106 2.29 4.05 13.91
C GLN A 106 2.07 5.36 13.16
N CYS A 107 3.18 5.94 12.73
CA CYS A 107 3.19 6.90 11.63
C CYS A 107 3.87 6.24 10.43
N ALA A 108 3.38 6.56 9.24
CA ALA A 108 4.02 6.16 8.00
C ALA A 108 3.79 7.21 6.92
N SER A 109 4.87 7.63 6.27
CA SER A 109 4.83 8.44 5.05
C SER A 109 4.89 7.56 3.80
N SER A 110 4.06 7.90 2.82
CA SER A 110 4.07 7.30 1.48
C SER A 110 4.18 8.39 0.43
N ARG A 111 4.12 8.00 -0.85
CA ARG A 111 4.12 8.98 -1.95
C ARG A 111 2.91 9.91 -1.91
N GLU A 112 1.73 9.43 -1.52
CA GLU A 112 0.47 10.19 -1.63
C GLU A 112 -0.29 10.36 -0.31
N SER A 113 0.13 9.70 0.76
CA SER A 113 -0.46 9.85 2.10
C SER A 113 0.59 9.85 3.21
N ILE A 114 0.36 10.65 4.25
CA ILE A 114 0.96 10.48 5.58
C ILE A 114 -0.14 9.96 6.52
N MET A 115 0.15 8.88 7.24
CA MET A 115 -0.84 8.13 8.01
C MET A 115 -0.42 8.10 9.48
N TYR A 116 -1.31 8.56 10.37
CA TYR A 116 -1.14 8.48 11.81
C TYR A 116 -2.22 7.55 12.35
N GLN A 117 -1.87 6.37 12.81
CA GLN A 117 -2.85 5.34 13.15
C GLN A 117 -2.52 4.60 14.44
N SER A 118 -3.54 4.07 15.09
CA SER A 118 -3.41 3.34 16.35
C SER A 118 -4.59 2.37 16.55
N ALA A 119 -4.33 1.28 17.27
CA ALA A 119 -5.38 0.41 17.80
C ALA A 119 -5.34 0.44 19.34
N VAL A 120 -6.46 0.79 19.96
CA VAL A 120 -6.60 0.96 21.41
C VAL A 120 -7.85 0.27 21.95
N PHE A 121 -7.95 0.09 23.27
CA PHE A 121 -9.19 -0.39 23.88
C PHE A 121 -10.34 0.61 23.60
N ASN A 122 -11.56 0.09 23.49
CA ASN A 122 -12.72 0.91 23.12
C ASN A 122 -12.95 2.10 24.08
N THR A 123 -12.58 1.95 25.37
CA THR A 123 -12.69 3.02 26.39
C THR A 123 -11.68 4.15 26.18
N ASP A 124 -10.56 3.86 25.52
CA ASP A 124 -9.44 4.78 25.34
C ASP A 124 -9.53 5.59 24.04
N VAL A 125 -10.56 5.34 23.23
CA VAL A 125 -10.80 6.03 21.95
C VAL A 125 -10.74 7.55 22.07
N PRO A 126 -11.43 8.21 23.04
CA PRO A 126 -11.36 9.66 23.17
C PRO A 126 -9.94 10.16 23.47
N SER A 127 -9.22 9.48 24.35
CA SER A 127 -7.85 9.84 24.76
C SER A 127 -6.88 9.72 23.60
N MET A 128 -6.93 8.61 22.86
CA MET A 128 -6.04 8.35 21.73
C MET A 128 -6.32 9.31 20.57
N LEU A 129 -7.58 9.60 20.27
CA LEU A 129 -7.90 10.60 19.24
C LEU A 129 -7.38 11.98 19.62
N GLY A 130 -7.44 12.35 20.90
CA GLY A 130 -6.82 13.58 21.39
C GLY A 130 -5.32 13.64 21.10
N ILE A 131 -4.60 12.55 21.37
CA ILE A 131 -3.15 12.45 21.07
C ILE A 131 -2.87 12.54 19.56
N LEU A 132 -3.66 11.85 18.72
CA LEU A 132 -3.54 11.94 17.27
C LEU A 132 -3.80 13.37 16.79
N ALA A 133 -4.84 14.03 17.29
CA ALA A 133 -5.18 15.39 16.94
C ALA A 133 -4.06 16.37 17.33
N GLU A 134 -3.53 16.27 18.55
CA GLU A 134 -2.43 17.14 18.98
C GLU A 134 -1.16 16.91 18.15
N THR A 135 -0.83 15.65 17.86
CA THR A 135 0.32 15.28 17.01
C THR A 135 0.17 15.86 15.59
N VAL A 136 -1.03 15.79 15.03
CA VAL A 136 -1.31 16.20 13.65
C VAL A 136 -1.55 17.70 13.53
N LEU A 137 -2.11 18.37 14.53
CA LEU A 137 -2.55 19.77 14.44
C LEU A 137 -1.62 20.74 15.14
N ASP A 138 -1.04 20.36 16.29
CA ASP A 138 -0.30 21.28 17.16
C ASP A 138 1.05 20.73 17.68
N PRO A 139 1.95 20.24 16.79
CA PRO A 139 3.29 19.87 17.19
C PRO A 139 4.18 21.09 17.38
N VAL A 140 5.00 21.06 18.43
CA VAL A 140 6.07 22.04 18.66
C VAL A 140 7.30 21.55 17.91
N ILE A 141 7.45 21.99 16.67
CA ILE A 141 8.61 21.63 15.84
C ILE A 141 9.83 22.41 16.30
N THR A 142 10.61 21.81 17.21
CA THR A 142 11.88 22.37 17.69
C THR A 142 13.03 22.01 16.76
N GLN A 143 14.04 22.89 16.67
CA GLN A 143 15.23 22.61 15.87
C GLN A 143 16.03 21.41 16.43
N SER A 144 16.05 21.24 17.76
CA SER A 144 16.72 20.12 18.41
C SER A 144 16.10 18.76 18.07
N GLU A 145 14.76 18.64 18.08
CA GLU A 145 14.10 17.38 17.71
C GLU A 145 14.27 17.07 16.23
N VAL A 146 14.27 18.10 15.37
CA VAL A 146 14.56 17.94 13.94
C VAL A 146 15.98 17.40 13.73
N GLU A 147 16.98 17.99 14.39
CA GLU A 147 18.37 17.53 14.29
C GLU A 147 18.56 16.09 14.76
N GLU A 148 17.91 15.69 15.85
CA GLU A 148 17.88 14.31 16.33
C GLU A 148 17.31 13.37 15.25
N GLN A 149 16.16 13.71 14.66
CA GLN A 149 15.54 12.88 13.63
C GLN A 149 16.34 12.86 12.33
N LEU A 150 17.07 13.92 11.99
CA LEU A 150 17.97 13.92 10.84
C LEU A 150 19.15 12.96 11.02
N GLN A 151 19.68 12.85 12.24
CA GLN A 151 20.74 11.87 12.55
C GLN A 151 20.21 10.44 12.46
N THR A 152 19.02 10.17 13.01
CA THR A 152 18.37 8.86 12.88
C THR A 152 18.07 8.52 11.42
N ALA A 153 17.54 9.48 10.66
CA ALA A 153 17.26 9.30 9.23
C ALA A 153 18.54 9.03 8.44
N ALA A 154 19.65 9.72 8.72
CA ALA A 154 20.94 9.47 8.05
C ALA A 154 21.41 8.02 8.22
N TYR A 155 21.32 7.49 9.45
CA TYR A 155 21.65 6.10 9.74
C TYR A 155 20.72 5.14 8.98
N GLU A 156 19.41 5.36 9.05
CA GLU A 156 18.42 4.55 8.34
C GLU A 156 18.65 4.54 6.82
N ILE A 157 18.89 5.71 6.23
CA ILE A 157 19.17 5.84 4.80
C ILE A 157 20.38 4.97 4.45
N SER A 158 21.47 5.05 5.22
CA SER A 158 22.66 4.22 5.00
C SER A 158 22.37 2.71 5.06
N GLU A 159 21.53 2.28 6.01
CA GLU A 159 21.10 0.89 6.15
C GLU A 159 20.24 0.41 4.98
N ILE A 160 19.37 1.27 4.44
CA ILE A 160 18.55 0.97 3.28
C ILE A 160 19.41 0.89 2.01
N TRP A 161 20.34 1.84 1.81
CA TRP A 161 21.26 1.83 0.66
C TRP A 161 22.17 0.59 0.65
N ALA A 162 22.48 0.03 1.82
CA ALA A 162 23.26 -1.19 1.94
C ALA A 162 22.51 -2.44 1.46
N LYS A 163 21.17 -2.40 1.40
CA LYS A 163 20.26 -3.55 1.16
C LYS A 163 19.55 -3.42 -0.19
N PRO A 164 20.00 -4.12 -1.24
CA PRO A 164 19.44 -4.05 -2.59
C PRO A 164 17.91 -4.20 -2.64
N GLU A 165 17.37 -5.14 -1.86
CA GLU A 165 15.94 -5.43 -1.77
C GLU A 165 15.09 -4.24 -1.27
N LEU A 166 15.70 -3.31 -0.54
CA LEU A 166 15.03 -2.11 -0.02
C LEU A 166 15.23 -0.90 -0.94
N ILE A 167 16.45 -0.68 -1.47
CA ILE A 167 16.77 0.51 -2.27
C ILE A 167 16.35 0.40 -3.75
N LEU A 168 16.42 -0.78 -4.36
CA LEU A 168 16.12 -0.94 -5.79
C LEU A 168 14.65 -0.62 -6.15
N PRO A 169 13.64 -0.97 -5.34
CA PRO A 169 12.27 -0.50 -5.56
C PRO A 169 12.16 1.04 -5.60
N GLU A 170 12.94 1.75 -4.79
CA GLU A 170 12.93 3.21 -4.74
C GLU A 170 13.58 3.81 -5.98
N LEU A 171 14.74 3.28 -6.37
CA LEU A 171 15.43 3.67 -7.59
C LEU A 171 14.61 3.36 -8.85
N LEU A 172 13.82 2.28 -8.84
CA LEU A 172 12.90 1.94 -9.91
C LEU A 172 11.84 3.03 -10.10
N HIS A 173 11.25 3.55 -9.02
CA HIS A 173 10.29 4.66 -9.10
C HIS A 173 10.95 5.94 -9.62
N SER A 174 12.11 6.30 -9.07
CA SER A 174 12.86 7.49 -9.52
C SER A 174 13.21 7.41 -11.01
N THR A 175 13.68 6.24 -11.47
CA THR A 175 14.00 6.00 -12.89
C THR A 175 12.76 6.06 -13.77
N ALA A 176 11.67 5.43 -13.35
CA ALA A 176 10.42 5.35 -14.11
C ALA A 176 9.75 6.71 -14.37
N PHE A 177 9.89 7.66 -13.44
CA PHE A 177 9.23 8.97 -13.48
C PHE A 177 10.24 10.14 -13.51
N GLN A 178 11.49 9.88 -13.87
CA GLN A 178 12.58 10.88 -13.97
C GLN A 178 12.72 11.79 -12.73
N GLY A 179 12.65 11.20 -11.54
CA GLY A 179 12.83 11.95 -10.29
C GLY A 179 11.77 13.03 -10.05
N ASN A 180 10.58 12.91 -10.65
CA ASN A 180 9.51 13.90 -10.56
C ASN A 180 8.17 13.24 -10.19
N THR A 181 7.31 13.94 -9.46
CA THR A 181 6.01 13.43 -8.98
C THR A 181 6.17 12.09 -8.24
N LEU A 182 5.69 10.96 -8.80
CA LEU A 182 5.86 9.63 -8.23
C LEU A 182 7.33 9.14 -8.20
N GLY A 183 8.20 9.79 -8.98
CA GLY A 183 9.65 9.56 -8.95
C GLY A 183 10.37 10.37 -7.88
N ASN A 184 9.69 11.27 -7.17
CA ASN A 184 10.28 11.92 -6.01
C ASN A 184 10.66 10.85 -4.98
N PRO A 185 11.83 11.00 -4.33
CA PRO A 185 12.33 9.97 -3.45
C PRO A 185 11.44 9.87 -2.21
N LEU A 186 11.08 8.65 -1.83
CA LEU A 186 10.33 8.39 -0.60
C LEU A 186 11.18 8.69 0.64
N LEU A 187 12.47 8.36 0.55
CA LEU A 187 13.47 8.64 1.59
C LEU A 187 14.08 10.02 1.36
N CYS A 188 14.42 10.71 2.45
CA CYS A 188 15.17 11.96 2.34
C CYS A 188 16.51 11.71 1.63
N PRO A 189 16.83 12.42 0.54
CA PRO A 189 18.16 12.34 -0.05
C PRO A 189 19.24 12.77 0.94
N GLU A 190 20.41 12.14 0.89
CA GLU A 190 21.50 12.41 1.82
C GLU A 190 21.94 13.88 1.72
N GLU A 191 22.04 14.40 0.50
CA GLU A 191 22.39 15.79 0.22
C GLU A 191 21.37 16.80 0.75
N ARG A 192 20.13 16.37 1.03
CA ARG A 192 19.06 17.21 1.57
C ARG A 192 19.06 17.29 3.10
N LEU A 193 19.65 16.32 3.80
CA LEU A 193 19.59 16.23 5.27
C LEU A 193 20.07 17.52 5.95
N GLN A 194 21.20 18.08 5.52
CA GLN A 194 21.78 19.30 6.10
C GLN A 194 20.96 20.58 5.86
N HIS A 195 19.96 20.52 4.99
CA HIS A 195 19.14 21.67 4.60
C HIS A 195 17.73 21.62 5.17
N ILE A 196 17.35 20.54 5.84
CA ILE A 196 16.05 20.42 6.50
C ILE A 196 16.16 21.08 7.87
N THR A 197 15.30 22.08 8.10
CA THR A 197 15.22 22.84 9.36
C THR A 197 13.80 22.80 9.91
N ALA A 198 13.63 23.20 11.17
CA ALA A 198 12.29 23.36 11.76
C ALA A 198 11.37 24.23 10.90
N ASP A 199 11.88 25.29 10.29
CA ASP A 199 11.10 26.16 9.41
C ASP A 199 10.71 25.48 8.10
N THR A 200 11.57 24.60 7.57
CA THR A 200 11.25 23.81 6.37
C THR A 200 10.10 22.83 6.66
N ILE A 201 10.13 22.19 7.84
CA ILE A 201 9.06 21.29 8.29
C ILE A 201 7.76 22.07 8.54
N LYS A 202 7.83 23.24 9.18
CA LYS A 202 6.66 24.12 9.37
C LYS A 202 6.05 24.57 8.04
N GLU A 203 6.88 24.90 7.06
CA GLU A 203 6.42 25.29 5.72
C GLU A 203 5.72 24.12 5.00
N TYR A 204 6.29 22.91 5.06
CA TYR A 204 5.62 21.71 4.56
C TYR A 204 4.25 21.54 5.21
N ARG A 205 4.18 21.61 6.54
CA ARG A 205 2.93 21.42 7.28
C ARG A 205 1.90 22.48 6.91
N LYS A 206 2.30 23.75 6.83
CA LYS A 206 1.43 24.85 6.40
C LYS A 206 0.83 24.61 5.01
N GLN A 207 1.58 23.98 4.11
CA GLN A 207 1.12 23.70 2.75
C GLN A 207 0.15 22.51 2.66
N PHE A 208 0.33 21.47 3.48
CA PHE A 208 -0.34 20.18 3.28
C PHE A 208 -1.28 19.75 4.41
N TYR A 209 -1.14 20.27 5.63
CA TYR A 209 -1.96 19.90 6.78
C TYR A 209 -3.18 20.81 6.87
N THR A 210 -4.04 20.74 5.85
CA THR A 210 -5.28 21.50 5.76
C THR A 210 -6.50 20.58 5.93
N PRO A 211 -7.64 21.08 6.46
CA PRO A 211 -8.82 20.27 6.76
C PRO A 211 -9.31 19.38 5.61
N GLU A 212 -9.37 19.93 4.40
CA GLU A 212 -9.82 19.23 3.19
C GLU A 212 -8.94 18.03 2.80
N ARG A 213 -7.67 18.06 3.21
CA ARG A 213 -6.69 16.98 2.98
C ARG A 213 -6.75 15.90 4.05
N MET A 214 -7.57 16.05 5.09
CA MET A 214 -7.64 15.12 6.21
C MET A 214 -8.85 14.20 6.11
N VAL A 215 -8.61 12.91 6.36
CA VAL A 215 -9.62 11.92 6.68
C VAL A 215 -9.35 11.41 8.09
N VAL A 216 -10.33 11.51 8.99
CA VAL A 216 -10.30 10.87 10.31
C VAL A 216 -11.12 9.59 10.23
N ALA A 217 -10.46 8.45 10.30
CA ALA A 217 -11.10 7.14 10.16
C ALA A 217 -11.22 6.43 11.53
N PHE A 218 -12.31 5.70 11.71
CA PHE A 218 -12.56 4.90 12.90
C PHE A 218 -13.05 3.50 12.50
N ALA A 219 -12.38 2.46 13.00
CA ALA A 219 -12.80 1.08 12.83
C ALA A 219 -13.23 0.51 14.19
N GLY A 220 -14.50 0.12 14.30
CA GLY A 220 -15.17 -0.35 15.53
C GLY A 220 -15.63 0.77 16.46
N VAL A 221 -15.99 1.93 15.92
CA VAL A 221 -16.62 3.04 16.67
C VAL A 221 -17.90 3.49 15.97
N GLU A 222 -18.97 3.68 16.74
CA GLU A 222 -20.25 4.18 16.23
C GLU A 222 -20.11 5.57 15.59
N HIS A 223 -20.79 5.78 14.46
CA HIS A 223 -20.62 6.99 13.65
C HIS A 223 -20.91 8.28 14.43
N ASP A 224 -22.01 8.33 15.18
CA ASP A 224 -22.38 9.51 15.96
C ASP A 224 -21.36 9.85 17.06
N ALA A 225 -20.74 8.83 17.66
CA ALA A 225 -19.69 9.02 18.66
C ALA A 225 -18.41 9.53 18.01
N ALA A 226 -18.02 8.94 16.87
CA ALA A 226 -16.88 9.38 16.08
C ALA A 226 -17.05 10.82 15.60
N LEU A 227 -18.25 11.22 15.15
CA LEU A 227 -18.53 12.60 14.74
C LEU A 227 -18.39 13.60 15.86
N LYS A 228 -18.90 13.29 17.06
CA LYS A 228 -18.74 14.17 18.23
C LYS A 228 -17.27 14.38 18.55
N LEU A 229 -16.48 13.31 18.55
CA LEU A 229 -15.05 13.35 18.82
C LEU A 229 -14.29 14.10 17.72
N ALA A 230 -14.54 13.81 16.45
CA ALA A 230 -13.93 14.50 15.32
C ALA A 230 -14.27 15.99 15.31
N GLN A 231 -15.53 16.35 15.58
CA GLN A 231 -15.97 17.75 15.69
C GLN A 231 -15.27 18.47 16.86
N GLN A 232 -15.11 17.79 18.00
CA GLN A 232 -14.39 18.34 19.16
C GLN A 232 -12.93 18.67 18.83
N TYR A 233 -12.20 17.75 18.21
CA TYR A 233 -10.76 17.91 17.99
C TYR A 233 -10.38 18.60 16.68
N PHE A 234 -11.16 18.44 15.61
CA PHE A 234 -10.83 18.96 14.28
C PHE A 234 -11.78 20.06 13.80
N GLY A 235 -12.96 20.22 14.43
CA GLY A 235 -14.00 21.13 13.95
C GLY A 235 -13.68 22.62 14.07
N HIS A 236 -12.67 22.99 14.86
CA HIS A 236 -12.22 24.37 15.03
C HIS A 236 -11.26 24.84 13.92
N LEU A 237 -10.76 23.93 13.07
CA LEU A 237 -9.84 24.28 12.00
C LEU A 237 -10.51 25.20 10.98
N PRO A 238 -9.80 26.24 10.48
CA PRO A 238 -10.37 27.16 9.52
C PRO A 238 -10.70 26.45 8.21
N PRO A 239 -11.89 26.65 7.63
CA PRO A 239 -12.25 26.07 6.35
C PRO A 239 -11.31 26.56 5.24
N SER A 240 -10.96 25.69 4.30
CA SER A 240 -10.25 26.09 3.08
C SER A 240 -11.12 27.02 2.22
N PRO A 241 -10.53 27.98 1.48
CA PRO A 241 -11.29 28.84 0.60
C PRO A 241 -12.07 28.04 -0.46
N ALA A 242 -13.41 28.11 -0.37
CA ALA A 242 -14.46 27.60 -1.27
C ALA A 242 -14.62 26.07 -1.41
N PRO A 243 -15.77 25.49 -0.99
CA PRO A 243 -16.07 24.06 -1.11
C PRO A 243 -16.12 23.50 -2.55
N GLY A 244 -16.36 24.35 -3.56
CA GLY A 244 -16.41 23.91 -4.97
C GLY A 244 -15.04 23.58 -5.59
N ILE A 245 -13.94 23.88 -4.90
CA ILE A 245 -12.56 23.66 -5.35
C ILE A 245 -11.94 22.40 -4.71
N LEU A 246 -12.65 21.74 -3.78
CA LEU A 246 -12.17 20.56 -3.04
C LEU A 246 -11.64 19.45 -3.95
N SER A 247 -12.33 19.12 -5.05
CA SER A 247 -11.83 18.10 -6.01
C SER A 247 -10.53 18.54 -6.69
N SER A 248 -10.42 19.83 -7.03
CA SER A 248 -9.23 20.42 -7.65
C SER A 248 -8.03 20.53 -6.69
N LEU A 249 -8.27 20.67 -5.37
CA LEU A 249 -7.23 20.75 -4.35
C LEU A 249 -6.65 19.38 -3.97
N LEU A 250 -7.45 18.33 -4.13
CA LEU A 250 -7.09 16.93 -3.86
C LEU A 250 -6.41 16.25 -5.05
N THR A 251 -6.70 16.68 -6.28
CA THR A 251 -5.92 16.26 -7.46
C THR A 251 -4.50 16.81 -7.41
N PRO A 252 -3.48 16.00 -7.73
CA PRO A 252 -2.12 16.50 -7.90
C PRO A 252 -2.07 17.64 -8.92
N LYS A 253 -1.37 18.74 -8.59
CA LYS A 253 -1.19 19.87 -9.51
C LYS A 253 -0.47 19.46 -10.81
N GLN A 254 0.34 18.41 -10.73
CA GLN A 254 1.07 17.83 -11.84
C GLN A 254 0.74 16.34 -11.93
N ALA A 255 0.26 15.92 -13.11
CA ALA A 255 0.02 14.51 -13.41
C ALA A 255 1.35 13.76 -13.52
N ALA A 256 1.37 12.50 -13.09
CA ALA A 256 2.57 11.67 -13.14
C ALA A 256 2.92 11.26 -14.57
N HIS A 257 4.08 11.71 -15.07
CA HIS A 257 4.55 11.36 -16.41
C HIS A 257 5.54 10.20 -16.34
N TYR A 258 5.09 9.00 -16.69
CA TYR A 258 5.96 7.84 -16.79
C TYR A 258 6.82 7.89 -18.06
N THR A 259 8.12 7.69 -17.92
CA THR A 259 9.09 7.81 -19.02
C THR A 259 9.73 6.50 -19.43
N GLY A 260 9.67 5.48 -18.57
CA GLY A 260 10.60 4.36 -18.66
C GLY A 260 12.03 4.79 -18.29
N GLY A 261 13.01 3.91 -18.51
CA GLY A 261 14.42 4.24 -18.33
C GLY A 261 15.29 3.04 -18.00
N LEU A 262 16.60 3.26 -17.95
CA LEU A 262 17.59 2.27 -17.52
C LEU A 262 18.49 2.90 -16.47
N LEU A 263 18.63 2.24 -15.32
CA LEU A 263 19.63 2.56 -14.32
C LEU A 263 20.46 1.31 -14.04
N THR A 264 21.78 1.45 -14.05
CA THR A 264 22.72 0.38 -13.72
C THR A 264 23.60 0.84 -12.57
N MET A 265 23.78 0.00 -11.57
CA MET A 265 24.57 0.31 -10.38
C MET A 265 25.56 -0.81 -10.06
N PRO A 266 26.74 -0.48 -9.50
CA PRO A 266 27.66 -1.49 -9.00
C PRO A 266 27.06 -2.21 -7.78
N PRO A 267 27.60 -3.40 -7.42
CA PRO A 267 27.21 -4.09 -6.20
C PRO A 267 27.41 -3.21 -4.97
N SER A 268 26.63 -3.47 -3.91
CA SER A 268 26.81 -2.79 -2.63
C SER A 268 28.25 -2.95 -2.14
N THR A 269 28.87 -1.84 -1.76
CA THR A 269 30.25 -1.81 -1.25
C THR A 269 30.32 -2.19 0.23
N VAL A 270 29.17 -2.34 0.90
CA VAL A 270 29.12 -2.70 2.30
C VAL A 270 29.52 -4.17 2.45
N PRO A 271 30.60 -4.48 3.19
CA PRO A 271 31.00 -5.86 3.42
C PRO A 271 29.90 -6.56 4.21
N THR A 272 29.17 -7.44 3.55
CA THR A 272 28.26 -8.36 4.22
C THR A 272 28.90 -9.75 4.22
N HIS A 273 28.61 -10.55 5.25
CA HIS A 273 28.98 -11.97 5.27
C HIS A 273 28.13 -12.82 4.30
N LEU A 274 27.31 -12.18 3.48
CA LEU A 274 26.36 -12.80 2.56
C LEU A 274 26.95 -12.85 1.14
N PRO A 275 26.56 -13.85 0.34
CA PRO A 275 26.96 -13.92 -1.06
C PRO A 275 26.47 -12.68 -1.84
N SER A 276 27.33 -12.18 -2.73
CA SER A 276 26.96 -11.12 -3.67
C SER A 276 26.04 -11.68 -4.75
N TYR A 277 24.93 -10.99 -4.99
CA TYR A 277 23.95 -11.37 -6.01
C TYR A 277 23.85 -10.30 -7.10
N PHE A 278 23.25 -10.71 -8.22
CA PHE A 278 22.83 -9.82 -9.29
C PHE A 278 21.33 -9.57 -9.16
N HIS A 279 20.94 -8.30 -9.17
CA HIS A 279 19.56 -7.88 -8.97
C HIS A 279 19.03 -7.18 -10.22
N LEU A 280 17.80 -7.50 -10.62
CA LEU A 280 17.14 -6.89 -11.77
C LEU A 280 15.68 -6.61 -11.44
N HIS A 281 15.27 -5.36 -11.64
CA HIS A 281 13.89 -4.93 -11.57
C HIS A 281 13.46 -4.50 -12.97
N LEU A 282 12.46 -5.18 -13.53
CA LEU A 282 11.84 -4.85 -14.82
C LEU A 282 10.41 -4.38 -14.55
N ALA A 283 10.07 -3.18 -14.99
CA ALA A 283 8.74 -2.60 -14.82
C ALA A 283 8.21 -1.95 -16.09
N PHE A 284 6.89 -1.82 -16.13
CA PHE A 284 6.10 -1.10 -17.11
C PHE A 284 5.17 -0.12 -16.38
N GLU A 285 4.62 0.82 -17.13
CA GLU A 285 3.58 1.71 -16.62
C GLU A 285 2.37 0.89 -16.17
N GLY A 286 2.05 0.96 -14.89
CA GLY A 286 0.89 0.30 -14.28
C GLY A 286 -0.37 1.16 -14.40
N LEU A 287 -1.47 0.62 -13.88
CA LEU A 287 -2.76 1.30 -13.93
C LEU A 287 -2.98 2.20 -12.70
N PRO A 288 -3.62 3.37 -12.88
CA PRO A 288 -4.17 4.14 -11.77
C PRO A 288 -5.14 3.30 -10.95
N ILE A 289 -5.24 3.58 -9.66
CA ILE A 289 -6.15 2.87 -8.75
C ILE A 289 -7.63 3.07 -9.15
N THR A 290 -7.96 4.14 -9.86
CA THR A 290 -9.30 4.45 -10.38
C THR A 290 -9.64 3.77 -11.70
N ASP A 291 -8.68 3.07 -12.33
CA ASP A 291 -8.91 2.39 -13.60
C ASP A 291 -9.81 1.15 -13.42
N PRO A 292 -10.83 0.95 -14.28
CA PRO A 292 -11.71 -0.23 -14.17
C PRO A 292 -10.96 -1.57 -14.31
N ASP A 293 -9.79 -1.56 -14.96
CA ASP A 293 -8.97 -2.76 -15.16
C ASP A 293 -8.06 -3.08 -13.96
N VAL A 294 -8.11 -2.31 -12.87
CA VAL A 294 -7.24 -2.49 -11.70
C VAL A 294 -7.36 -3.90 -11.08
N TYR A 295 -8.56 -4.47 -11.03
CA TYR A 295 -8.78 -5.82 -10.50
C TYR A 295 -8.21 -6.89 -11.43
N ALA A 296 -8.27 -6.69 -12.75
CA ALA A 296 -7.65 -7.60 -13.70
C ALA A 296 -6.11 -7.57 -13.59
N LEU A 297 -5.53 -6.40 -13.34
CA LEU A 297 -4.10 -6.25 -13.08
C LEU A 297 -3.69 -6.92 -11.75
N ALA A 298 -4.50 -6.79 -10.70
CA ALA A 298 -4.28 -7.49 -9.43
C ALA A 298 -4.38 -9.01 -9.56
N VAL A 299 -5.31 -9.52 -10.38
CA VAL A 299 -5.40 -10.94 -10.72
C VAL A 299 -4.15 -11.39 -11.49
N LEU A 300 -3.67 -10.59 -12.44
CA LEU A 300 -2.43 -10.89 -13.17
C LEU A 300 -1.22 -10.95 -12.23
N GLN A 301 -1.10 -10.01 -11.30
CA GLN A 301 -0.05 -10.01 -10.28
C GLN A 301 -0.11 -11.28 -9.41
N THR A 302 -1.29 -11.68 -8.97
CA THR A 302 -1.50 -12.89 -8.16
C THR A 302 -1.18 -14.17 -8.97
N LEU A 303 -1.56 -14.20 -10.25
CA LEU A 303 -1.31 -15.33 -11.16
C LEU A 303 0.18 -15.54 -11.41
N LEU A 304 0.89 -14.46 -11.74
CA LEU A 304 2.34 -14.49 -11.93
C LEU A 304 3.05 -14.81 -10.61
N GLY A 305 2.62 -14.17 -9.52
CA GLY A 305 3.09 -14.42 -8.16
C GLY A 305 4.61 -14.36 -8.06
N GLY A 306 5.19 -15.38 -7.45
CA GLY A 306 6.64 -15.50 -7.22
C GLY A 306 6.98 -15.88 -5.79
N GLY A 307 8.23 -15.64 -5.42
CA GLY A 307 8.76 -15.89 -4.08
C GLY A 307 10.28 -15.98 -4.07
N GLY A 308 10.82 -16.43 -2.93
CA GLY A 308 12.18 -16.91 -2.83
C GLY A 308 12.27 -18.42 -3.10
N SER A 309 13.36 -18.86 -3.69
CA SER A 309 13.69 -20.27 -3.97
C SER A 309 13.75 -21.09 -2.67
N PHE A 310 14.20 -20.48 -1.58
CA PHE A 310 14.14 -21.06 -0.25
C PHE A 310 12.97 -20.49 0.56
N SER A 311 11.78 -21.04 0.33
CA SER A 311 10.63 -20.75 1.18
C SER A 311 10.29 -21.98 2.03
N ALA A 312 10.46 -21.88 3.35
CA ALA A 312 10.17 -22.97 4.29
C ALA A 312 8.68 -23.07 4.69
N GLY A 313 7.78 -22.32 4.04
CA GLY A 313 6.34 -22.36 4.32
C GLY A 313 5.59 -23.56 3.71
N GLY A 314 4.39 -23.85 4.23
CA GLY A 314 3.50 -24.88 3.71
C GLY A 314 2.70 -24.48 2.46
N PRO A 315 1.76 -25.34 2.02
CA PRO A 315 0.83 -25.03 0.92
C PRO A 315 0.07 -23.72 1.14
N GLY A 316 -0.22 -22.99 0.06
CA GLY A 316 -0.98 -21.72 0.10
C GLY A 316 -0.16 -20.47 -0.18
N LYS A 317 1.18 -20.53 -0.08
CA LYS A 317 2.11 -19.41 -0.32
C LYS A 317 2.36 -19.03 -1.79
N GLY A 318 1.54 -19.50 -2.72
CA GLY A 318 1.73 -19.20 -4.16
C GLY A 318 2.70 -20.12 -4.92
N MET A 319 2.97 -21.35 -4.44
CA MET A 319 3.88 -22.31 -5.12
C MET A 319 3.46 -22.73 -6.53
N TYR A 320 2.19 -22.51 -6.90
CA TYR A 320 1.62 -22.78 -8.23
C TYR A 320 1.44 -21.51 -9.06
N SER A 321 2.06 -20.39 -8.68
CA SER A 321 2.12 -19.20 -9.52
C SER A 321 3.14 -19.39 -10.65
N ARG A 322 2.95 -18.71 -11.79
CA ARG A 322 3.79 -18.94 -12.98
C ARG A 322 5.27 -18.69 -12.73
N ILE A 323 5.62 -17.63 -12.00
CA ILE A 323 7.01 -17.35 -11.68
C ILE A 323 7.59 -18.45 -10.79
N TYR A 324 6.83 -18.97 -9.82
CA TYR A 324 7.31 -20.08 -9.01
C TYR A 324 7.53 -21.35 -9.85
N THR A 325 6.55 -21.75 -10.65
CA THR A 325 6.61 -23.01 -11.40
C THR A 325 7.55 -22.97 -12.59
N ASN A 326 7.54 -21.89 -13.37
CA ASN A 326 8.27 -21.81 -14.63
C ASN A 326 9.67 -21.22 -14.45
N VAL A 327 9.87 -20.40 -13.41
CA VAL A 327 11.15 -19.74 -13.15
C VAL A 327 11.89 -20.44 -12.00
N LEU A 328 11.40 -20.33 -10.77
CA LEU A 328 12.14 -20.78 -9.58
C LEU A 328 12.40 -22.29 -9.57
N ASN A 329 11.45 -23.12 -10.01
CA ASN A 329 11.65 -24.58 -10.06
C ASN A 329 12.59 -25.05 -11.18
N HIS A 330 12.77 -24.26 -12.25
CA HIS A 330 13.53 -24.67 -13.44
C HIS A 330 14.94 -24.07 -13.47
N PHE A 331 15.12 -22.90 -12.89
CA PHE A 331 16.39 -22.16 -12.90
C PHE A 331 16.93 -22.04 -11.48
N GLY A 332 17.67 -23.06 -11.04
CA GLY A 332 18.26 -23.09 -9.69
C GLY A 332 19.29 -22.00 -9.38
N TRP A 333 19.66 -21.18 -10.38
CA TRP A 333 20.53 -20.01 -10.21
C TRP A 333 19.77 -18.71 -9.92
N ILE A 334 18.43 -18.74 -9.95
CA ILE A 334 17.55 -17.63 -9.53
C ILE A 334 17.17 -17.87 -8.07
N GLU A 335 17.44 -16.89 -7.23
CA GLU A 335 17.22 -16.96 -5.78
C GLU A 335 15.86 -16.40 -5.37
N SER A 336 15.42 -15.35 -6.05
CA SER A 336 14.08 -14.81 -5.87
C SER A 336 13.57 -14.20 -7.15
N ALA A 337 12.26 -14.28 -7.36
CA ALA A 337 11.56 -13.58 -8.42
C ALA A 337 10.13 -13.32 -7.96
N VAL A 338 9.71 -12.06 -7.92
CA VAL A 338 8.41 -11.64 -7.39
C VAL A 338 7.79 -10.58 -8.28
N THR A 339 6.51 -10.76 -8.59
CA THR A 339 5.71 -9.78 -9.33
C THR A 339 5.15 -8.73 -8.38
N PHE A 340 5.28 -7.45 -8.73
CA PHE A 340 4.75 -6.33 -7.97
C PHE A 340 3.75 -5.52 -8.80
N ASN A 341 2.81 -4.89 -8.10
CA ASN A 341 1.83 -3.96 -8.65
C ASN A 341 1.67 -2.78 -7.69
N HIS A 342 2.07 -1.60 -8.12
CA HIS A 342 1.88 -0.34 -7.41
C HIS A 342 0.88 0.52 -8.18
N SER A 343 -0.25 0.84 -7.56
CA SER A 343 -1.27 1.73 -8.14
C SER A 343 -1.37 3.01 -7.32
N TYR A 344 -1.28 4.15 -8.00
CA TYR A 344 -1.41 5.49 -7.45
C TYR A 344 -2.66 6.18 -8.02
N THR A 345 -2.92 7.42 -7.61
CA THR A 345 -4.14 8.15 -8.02
C THR A 345 -4.29 8.30 -9.55
N ASP A 346 -3.20 8.50 -10.29
CA ASP A 346 -3.20 8.80 -11.73
C ASP A 346 -2.18 8.01 -12.58
N SER A 347 -1.44 7.07 -11.99
CA SER A 347 -0.49 6.19 -12.68
C SER A 347 -0.16 4.96 -11.80
N GLY A 348 0.80 4.14 -12.21
CA GLY A 348 1.24 2.96 -11.46
C GLY A 348 2.54 2.35 -12.01
N LEU A 349 3.02 1.30 -11.36
CA LEU A 349 4.11 0.44 -11.84
C LEU A 349 3.70 -1.02 -11.72
N PHE A 350 3.97 -1.79 -12.76
CA PHE A 350 3.77 -3.24 -12.76
C PHE A 350 5.01 -3.93 -13.31
N GLY A 351 5.48 -4.98 -12.64
CA GLY A 351 6.74 -5.59 -13.04
C GLY A 351 7.17 -6.79 -12.22
N ILE A 352 8.39 -7.25 -12.48
CA ILE A 352 9.04 -8.36 -11.77
C ILE A 352 10.37 -7.87 -11.20
N ALA A 353 10.59 -8.13 -9.91
CA ALA A 353 11.87 -8.00 -9.25
C ALA A 353 12.49 -9.39 -9.09
N ALA A 354 13.73 -9.57 -9.51
CA ALA A 354 14.42 -10.86 -9.43
C ALA A 354 15.88 -10.72 -8.99
N THR A 355 16.35 -11.72 -8.28
CA THR A 355 17.71 -11.85 -7.78
C THR A 355 18.30 -13.18 -8.23
N CYS A 356 19.53 -13.20 -8.71
CA CYS A 356 20.20 -14.41 -9.16
C CYS A 356 21.70 -14.41 -8.85
N HIS A 357 22.36 -15.56 -9.05
CA HIS A 357 23.82 -15.62 -8.99
C HIS A 357 24.45 -14.71 -10.06
N PRO A 358 25.57 -14.02 -9.75
CA PRO A 358 26.19 -13.05 -10.65
C PRO A 358 26.55 -13.58 -12.03
N GLU A 359 26.97 -14.85 -12.12
CA GLU A 359 27.39 -15.49 -13.37
C GLU A 359 26.24 -15.63 -14.39
N ALA A 360 24.99 -15.66 -13.92
CA ALA A 360 23.81 -15.88 -14.75
C ALA A 360 23.00 -14.60 -15.03
N GLY A 361 23.48 -13.42 -14.62
CA GLY A 361 22.77 -12.15 -14.80
C GLY A 361 22.37 -11.85 -16.25
N HIS A 362 23.24 -12.19 -17.20
CA HIS A 362 23.01 -12.03 -18.64
C HIS A 362 21.79 -12.82 -19.16
N ALA A 363 21.46 -13.95 -18.53
CA ALA A 363 20.33 -14.79 -18.92
C ALA A 363 19.01 -14.39 -18.24
N LEU A 364 19.08 -13.71 -17.08
CA LEU A 364 17.92 -13.42 -16.23
C LEU A 364 16.82 -12.66 -16.98
N ILE A 365 17.18 -11.58 -17.68
CA ILE A 365 16.18 -10.76 -18.38
C ILE A 365 15.39 -11.55 -19.43
N ASN A 366 16.06 -12.45 -20.16
CA ASN A 366 15.42 -13.27 -21.20
C ASN A 366 14.39 -14.24 -20.60
N VAL A 367 14.68 -14.80 -19.43
CA VAL A 367 13.75 -15.66 -18.69
C VAL A 367 12.50 -14.87 -18.29
N LEU A 368 12.68 -13.69 -17.69
CA LEU A 368 11.54 -12.85 -17.26
C LEU A 368 10.69 -12.37 -18.45
N LEU A 369 11.33 -11.93 -19.53
CA LEU A 369 10.63 -11.47 -20.73
C LEU A 369 9.80 -12.59 -21.36
N LYS A 370 10.32 -13.81 -21.41
CA LYS A 370 9.60 -14.97 -21.94
C LYS A 370 8.35 -15.27 -21.11
N GLU A 371 8.43 -15.19 -19.78
CA GLU A 371 7.26 -15.38 -18.92
C GLU A 371 6.23 -14.26 -19.12
N LEU A 372 6.65 -13.00 -19.19
CA LEU A 372 5.74 -11.88 -19.46
C LEU A 372 5.06 -12.02 -20.84
N GLN A 373 5.81 -12.37 -21.89
CA GLN A 373 5.27 -12.64 -23.22
C GLN A 373 4.25 -13.78 -23.23
N SER A 374 4.44 -14.79 -22.39
CA SER A 374 3.51 -15.91 -22.31
C SER A 374 2.11 -15.46 -21.84
N THR A 375 2.03 -14.41 -21.02
CA THR A 375 0.73 -13.89 -20.53
C THR A 375 -0.09 -13.18 -21.61
N ILE A 376 0.58 -12.56 -22.58
CA ILE A 376 -0.07 -11.88 -23.72
C ILE A 376 -0.34 -12.83 -24.90
N SER A 377 0.36 -13.95 -24.94
CA SER A 377 0.28 -14.90 -26.05
C SER A 377 -1.03 -15.71 -26.02
N GLY A 378 -1.51 -16.09 -27.20
CA GLY A 378 -2.57 -17.08 -27.35
C GLY A 378 -2.03 -18.52 -27.37
N GLY A 379 -2.95 -19.50 -27.36
CA GLY A 379 -2.62 -20.92 -27.48
C GLY A 379 -2.10 -21.54 -26.18
N TYR A 380 -1.38 -22.67 -26.30
CA TYR A 380 -0.98 -23.52 -25.17
C TYR A 380 -0.08 -22.84 -24.12
N LYS A 381 0.70 -21.82 -24.52
CA LYS A 381 1.54 -21.04 -23.59
C LYS A 381 0.82 -19.83 -22.98
N GLY A 382 -0.34 -19.49 -23.53
CA GLY A 382 -1.18 -18.39 -23.09
C GLY A 382 -1.79 -18.64 -21.72
N LEU A 383 -2.51 -17.64 -21.19
CA LEU A 383 -3.26 -17.82 -19.95
C LEU A 383 -4.31 -18.92 -20.07
N ASP A 384 -4.34 -19.81 -19.09
CA ASP A 384 -5.32 -20.90 -18.95
C ASP A 384 -6.42 -20.55 -17.93
N ARG A 385 -7.59 -21.19 -18.07
CA ARG A 385 -8.73 -20.95 -17.20
C ARG A 385 -8.47 -21.38 -15.76
N GLU A 386 -7.81 -22.51 -15.52
CA GLU A 386 -7.63 -23.04 -14.17
C GLU A 386 -6.71 -22.15 -13.33
N GLU A 387 -5.65 -21.63 -13.93
CA GLU A 387 -4.75 -20.70 -13.24
C GLU A 387 -5.38 -19.33 -12.98
N VAL A 388 -6.21 -18.83 -13.89
CA VAL A 388 -6.94 -17.57 -13.67
C VAL A 388 -7.97 -17.73 -12.56
N GLU A 389 -8.73 -18.82 -12.53
CA GLU A 389 -9.65 -19.11 -11.43
C GLU A 389 -8.92 -19.33 -10.10
N ARG A 390 -7.75 -19.98 -10.10
CA ARG A 390 -6.89 -20.10 -8.92
C ARG A 390 -6.44 -18.73 -8.41
N ALA A 391 -5.94 -17.86 -9.30
CA ALA A 391 -5.50 -16.51 -8.94
C ALA A 391 -6.64 -15.64 -8.42
N LYS A 392 -7.82 -15.69 -9.05
CA LYS A 392 -9.04 -15.01 -8.57
C LYS A 392 -9.41 -15.45 -7.16
N ASN A 393 -9.40 -16.76 -6.90
CA ASN A 393 -9.73 -17.28 -5.57
C ASN A 393 -8.67 -16.91 -4.52
N GLN A 394 -7.38 -16.96 -4.88
CA GLN A 394 -6.29 -16.54 -3.99
C GLN A 394 -6.38 -15.05 -3.66
N LEU A 395 -6.62 -14.18 -4.64
CA LEU A 395 -6.76 -12.74 -4.43
C LEU A 395 -7.95 -12.42 -3.51
N ARG A 396 -9.11 -13.03 -3.77
CA ARG A 396 -10.32 -12.86 -2.93
C ARG A 396 -10.09 -13.37 -1.51
N SER A 397 -9.43 -14.51 -1.36
CA SER A 397 -9.06 -15.05 -0.05
C SER A 397 -8.14 -14.10 0.70
N SER A 398 -7.08 -13.60 0.04
CA SER A 398 -6.12 -12.67 0.63
C SER A 398 -6.79 -11.37 1.05
N LEU A 399 -7.69 -10.82 0.21
CA LEU A 399 -8.42 -9.60 0.52
C LEU A 399 -9.24 -9.76 1.82
N LEU A 400 -10.03 -10.83 1.92
CA LEU A 400 -10.90 -11.06 3.07
C LEU A 400 -10.10 -11.38 4.35
N MET A 401 -9.05 -12.19 4.25
CA MET A 401 -8.19 -12.53 5.39
C MET A 401 -7.43 -11.31 5.92
N ASN A 402 -6.95 -10.42 5.04
CA ASN A 402 -6.23 -9.21 5.47
C ASN A 402 -7.13 -8.27 6.28
N LEU A 403 -8.42 -8.18 5.92
CA LEU A 403 -9.41 -7.35 6.62
C LEU A 403 -9.81 -7.88 8.01
N GLU A 404 -9.32 -9.05 8.44
CA GLU A 404 -9.47 -9.52 9.82
C GLU A 404 -8.57 -8.72 10.80
N SER A 405 -7.53 -8.06 10.29
CA SER A 405 -6.68 -7.17 11.08
C SER A 405 -7.30 -5.79 11.20
N ARG A 406 -7.57 -5.34 12.44
CA ARG A 406 -8.15 -4.03 12.73
C ARG A 406 -7.34 -2.86 12.17
N MET A 407 -6.00 -2.97 12.15
CA MET A 407 -5.14 -1.94 11.57
C MET A 407 -5.27 -1.89 10.04
N VAL A 408 -5.41 -3.05 9.39
CA VAL A 408 -5.59 -3.12 7.93
C VAL A 408 -6.97 -2.63 7.52
N GLU A 409 -8.02 -3.02 8.27
CA GLU A 409 -9.39 -2.52 8.11
C GLU A 409 -9.43 -0.98 8.18
N LEU A 410 -8.79 -0.41 9.21
CA LEU A 410 -8.69 1.04 9.40
C LEU A 410 -7.95 1.72 8.24
N GLU A 411 -6.80 1.18 7.84
CA GLU A 411 -6.00 1.73 6.74
C GLU A 411 -6.76 1.67 5.41
N ASP A 412 -7.44 0.55 5.13
CA ASP A 412 -8.30 0.39 3.96
C ASP A 412 -9.39 1.46 3.92
N LEU A 413 -10.15 1.62 5.01
CA LEU A 413 -11.19 2.65 5.14
C LEU A 413 -10.62 4.06 4.91
N GLY A 414 -9.55 4.41 5.61
CA GLY A 414 -8.94 5.74 5.55
C GLY A 414 -8.41 6.09 4.16
N ARG A 415 -7.64 5.18 3.55
CA ARG A 415 -7.04 5.38 2.23
C ARG A 415 -8.08 5.39 1.12
N GLN A 416 -9.07 4.50 1.15
CA GLN A 416 -10.10 4.48 0.12
C GLN A 416 -10.93 5.78 0.15
N VAL A 417 -11.31 6.26 1.33
CA VAL A 417 -12.01 7.55 1.44
C VAL A 417 -11.12 8.70 1.02
N GLN A 418 -9.82 8.67 1.32
CA GLN A 418 -8.87 9.69 0.88
C GLN A 418 -8.80 9.79 -0.66
N VAL A 419 -8.74 8.64 -1.35
CA VAL A 419 -8.55 8.52 -2.81
C VAL A 419 -9.87 8.66 -3.58
N TYR A 420 -10.89 7.87 -3.24
CA TYR A 420 -12.15 7.80 -3.98
C TYR A 420 -13.27 8.69 -3.40
N GLY A 421 -13.12 9.16 -2.16
CA GLY A 421 -14.21 9.79 -1.43
C GLY A 421 -15.29 8.82 -0.95
N ARG A 422 -15.12 7.51 -1.19
CA ARG A 422 -16.00 6.43 -0.74
C ARG A 422 -15.19 5.19 -0.36
N ARG A 423 -15.79 4.29 0.40
CA ARG A 423 -15.30 2.92 0.57
C ARG A 423 -15.96 2.00 -0.46
N VAL A 424 -15.14 1.25 -1.19
CA VAL A 424 -15.51 0.09 -1.99
C VAL A 424 -15.47 -1.11 -1.05
N SER A 425 -16.60 -1.79 -0.89
CA SER A 425 -16.66 -2.91 0.05
C SER A 425 -15.86 -4.11 -0.47
N ALA A 426 -15.36 -4.94 0.45
CA ALA A 426 -14.70 -6.19 0.07
C ALA A 426 -15.61 -7.11 -0.76
N GLN A 427 -16.93 -7.03 -0.56
CA GLN A 427 -17.91 -7.75 -1.36
C GLN A 427 -17.96 -7.23 -2.81
N GLU A 428 -18.06 -5.91 -3.00
CA GLU A 428 -18.01 -5.26 -4.33
C GLU A 428 -16.72 -5.65 -5.07
N MET A 429 -15.56 -5.54 -4.41
CA MET A 429 -14.28 -5.97 -4.99
C MET A 429 -14.28 -7.47 -5.35
N SER A 430 -14.81 -8.31 -4.46
CA SER A 430 -14.87 -9.77 -4.65
C SER A 430 -15.77 -10.17 -5.82
N GLU A 431 -16.85 -9.44 -6.05
CA GLU A 431 -17.74 -9.62 -7.20
C GLU A 431 -17.07 -9.19 -8.51
N GLU A 432 -16.41 -8.04 -8.54
CA GLU A 432 -15.66 -7.57 -9.71
C GLU A 432 -14.56 -8.57 -10.09
N ILE A 433 -13.78 -9.06 -9.10
CA ILE A 433 -12.77 -10.09 -9.34
C ILE A 433 -13.40 -11.36 -9.90
N LYS A 434 -14.56 -11.78 -9.38
CA LYS A 434 -15.25 -13.01 -9.82
C LYS A 434 -15.72 -12.94 -11.27
N LYS A 435 -16.12 -11.77 -11.76
CA LYS A 435 -16.63 -11.55 -13.13
C LYS A 435 -15.54 -11.70 -14.21
N LEU A 436 -14.27 -11.49 -13.84
CA LEU A 436 -13.13 -11.51 -14.77
C LEU A 436 -12.97 -12.85 -15.48
N ARG A 437 -12.69 -12.77 -16.78
CA ARG A 437 -12.37 -13.91 -17.66
C ARG A 437 -10.90 -13.88 -18.07
N VAL A 438 -10.45 -14.97 -18.70
CA VAL A 438 -9.08 -15.10 -19.22
C VAL A 438 -8.78 -13.99 -20.23
N GLU A 439 -9.76 -13.62 -21.06
CA GLU A 439 -9.64 -12.59 -22.06
C GLU A 439 -9.41 -11.20 -21.45
N ASP A 440 -10.06 -10.92 -20.31
CA ASP A 440 -9.91 -9.65 -19.60
C ASP A 440 -8.49 -9.51 -19.04
N VAL A 441 -8.00 -10.56 -18.38
CA VAL A 441 -6.63 -10.59 -17.82
C VAL A 441 -5.59 -10.49 -18.94
N ARG A 442 -5.77 -11.21 -20.06
CA ARG A 442 -4.87 -11.13 -21.22
C ARG A 442 -4.87 -9.75 -21.86
N ARG A 443 -6.05 -9.13 -22.06
CA ARG A 443 -6.18 -7.78 -22.61
C ARG A 443 -5.45 -6.76 -21.74
N VAL A 444 -5.58 -6.88 -20.42
CA VAL A 444 -4.93 -5.97 -19.46
C VAL A 444 -3.42 -6.20 -19.40
N ALA A 445 -2.97 -7.46 -19.44
CA ALA A 445 -1.56 -7.80 -19.60
C ALA A 445 -0.99 -7.15 -20.88
N GLU A 446 -1.70 -7.24 -22.00
CA GLU A 446 -1.28 -6.62 -23.26
C GLU A 446 -1.23 -5.09 -23.17
N ARG A 447 -2.27 -4.47 -22.59
CA ARG A 447 -2.35 -3.02 -22.37
C ARG A 447 -1.16 -2.50 -21.56
N VAL A 448 -0.82 -3.17 -20.46
CA VAL A 448 0.28 -2.77 -19.56
C VAL A 448 1.65 -3.10 -20.18
N LEU A 449 1.86 -4.36 -20.58
CA LEU A 449 3.19 -4.84 -20.99
C LEU A 449 3.62 -4.33 -22.37
N LYS A 450 2.70 -3.88 -23.23
CA LYS A 450 3.05 -3.21 -24.51
C LYS A 450 3.09 -1.68 -24.40
N GLY A 451 2.97 -1.11 -23.20
CA GLY A 451 3.02 0.34 -23.03
C GLY A 451 1.79 1.07 -23.58
N GLY A 452 0.62 0.42 -23.57
CA GLY A 452 -0.65 0.96 -24.04
C GLY A 452 -1.48 1.64 -22.94
N VAL A 453 -0.92 1.88 -21.76
CA VAL A 453 -1.60 2.60 -20.68
C VAL A 453 -1.83 4.05 -21.09
N GLN A 454 -3.06 4.52 -20.90
CA GLN A 454 -3.45 5.90 -21.12
C GLN A 454 -3.93 6.47 -19.80
N ASN A 455 -3.27 7.51 -19.33
CA ASN A 455 -3.56 8.21 -18.08
C ASN A 455 -3.36 9.73 -18.27
N PRO A 456 -3.72 10.57 -17.27
CA PRO A 456 -3.61 12.02 -17.39
C PRO A 456 -2.19 12.52 -17.70
N GLY A 457 -1.16 11.80 -17.23
CA GLY A 457 0.24 12.16 -17.42
C GLY A 457 0.82 11.78 -18.79
N LYS A 458 0.06 11.05 -19.63
CA LYS A 458 0.47 10.64 -20.98
C LYS A 458 1.86 10.00 -21.00
N GLY A 459 2.04 8.94 -20.22
CA GLY A 459 3.31 8.21 -20.17
C GLY A 459 3.80 7.73 -21.53
N LYS A 460 5.11 7.53 -21.65
CA LYS A 460 5.76 7.11 -22.90
C LYS A 460 5.53 5.63 -23.23
N GLY A 461 5.18 4.82 -22.23
CA GLY A 461 4.96 3.37 -22.39
C GLY A 461 6.23 2.54 -22.62
N GLY A 462 7.43 3.12 -22.52
CA GLY A 462 8.70 2.38 -22.62
C GLY A 462 9.04 1.65 -21.31
N PRO A 463 9.81 0.55 -21.31
CA PRO A 463 10.12 -0.18 -20.09
C PRO A 463 11.05 0.60 -19.15
N THR A 464 10.93 0.33 -17.85
CA THR A 464 11.90 0.73 -16.82
C THR A 464 12.70 -0.48 -16.37
N VAL A 465 14.04 -0.38 -16.39
CA VAL A 465 14.91 -1.42 -15.88
C VAL A 465 15.90 -0.82 -14.88
N VAL A 466 16.00 -1.43 -13.70
CA VAL A 466 17.08 -1.13 -12.74
C VAL A 466 17.88 -2.40 -12.51
N VAL A 467 19.19 -2.31 -12.67
CA VAL A 467 20.12 -3.42 -12.51
C VAL A 467 21.17 -3.06 -11.47
N GLN A 468 21.45 -4.01 -10.58
CA GLN A 468 22.61 -3.96 -9.71
C GLN A 468 23.47 -5.20 -9.90
N GLY A 469 24.72 -5.01 -10.30
CA GLY A 469 25.64 -6.10 -10.62
C GLY A 469 27.02 -5.61 -10.98
N THR A 470 27.98 -6.54 -11.13
CA THR A 470 29.34 -6.19 -11.56
C THR A 470 29.32 -5.59 -12.96
N GLU A 471 30.27 -4.70 -13.25
CA GLU A 471 30.36 -4.04 -14.56
C GLU A 471 30.39 -5.06 -15.71
N LYS A 472 31.17 -6.13 -15.56
CA LYS A 472 31.22 -7.24 -16.52
C LYS A 472 29.84 -7.89 -16.73
N ALA A 473 29.12 -8.22 -15.65
CA ALA A 473 27.81 -8.87 -15.76
C ALA A 473 26.78 -7.97 -16.45
N VAL A 474 26.84 -6.64 -16.23
CA VAL A 474 25.99 -5.67 -16.92
C VAL A 474 26.38 -5.54 -18.39
N GLN A 475 27.68 -5.50 -18.72
CA GLN A 475 28.17 -5.48 -20.11
C GLN A 475 27.75 -6.73 -20.88
N ASP A 476 27.80 -7.90 -20.25
CA ASP A 476 27.40 -9.18 -20.83
C ASP A 476 25.90 -9.22 -21.21
N MET A 477 25.06 -8.32 -20.67
CA MET A 477 23.65 -8.18 -21.07
C MET A 477 23.46 -7.47 -22.42
N GLY A 478 24.46 -6.71 -22.89
CA GLY A 478 24.33 -5.91 -24.12
C GLY A 478 23.26 -4.82 -24.04
N ASP A 479 22.49 -4.63 -25.12
CA ASP A 479 21.39 -3.66 -25.16
C ASP A 479 20.16 -4.20 -24.42
N ILE A 480 20.08 -3.90 -23.13
CA ILE A 480 18.99 -4.30 -22.24
C ILE A 480 17.63 -3.82 -22.78
N LEU A 481 17.48 -2.53 -23.08
CA LEU A 481 16.21 -1.97 -23.56
C LEU A 481 15.88 -2.48 -24.97
N GLY A 482 16.89 -2.66 -25.83
CA GLY A 482 16.74 -3.33 -27.12
C GLY A 482 16.22 -4.75 -26.99
N THR A 483 16.68 -5.51 -26.00
CA THR A 483 16.21 -6.87 -25.71
C THR A 483 14.73 -6.87 -25.31
N VAL A 484 14.30 -5.94 -24.46
CA VAL A 484 12.88 -5.79 -24.08
C VAL A 484 12.01 -5.43 -25.30
N ARG A 485 12.49 -4.52 -26.16
CA ARG A 485 11.80 -4.16 -27.42
C ARG A 485 11.75 -5.31 -28.43
N ALA A 486 12.83 -6.08 -28.56
CA ALA A 486 12.86 -7.27 -29.40
C ALA A 486 11.85 -8.33 -28.92
N ALA A 487 11.59 -8.35 -27.60
CA ALA A 487 10.52 -9.12 -26.99
C ALA A 487 9.11 -8.54 -27.23
N LYS A 488 8.95 -7.44 -27.99
CA LYS A 488 7.68 -6.76 -28.26
C LYS A 488 6.94 -6.34 -26.98
N LEU A 489 7.70 -6.02 -25.93
CA LEU A 489 7.20 -5.43 -24.69
C LEU A 489 7.67 -3.98 -24.61
N GLY A 490 6.82 -3.10 -24.10
CA GLY A 490 6.96 -1.65 -24.18
C GLY A 490 6.65 -1.08 -25.57
N ARG A 491 6.49 0.25 -25.62
CA ARG A 491 6.17 1.02 -26.84
C ARG A 491 7.35 1.27 -27.76
#